data_AF-A0A3D8ME19-F1
#
_entry.id   AF-A0A3D8ME19-F1
#
_cell.length_a   1.000
_cell.length_b   1.000
_cell.length_c   1.000
_cell.angle_alpha   90.00
_cell.angle_beta   90.00
_cell.angle_gamma   90.00
#
_symmetry.space_group_name_H-M   'P 1'
#
loop_
_entity.id
_entity.type
_entity.pdbx_description
1 polymer ?
#
loop_
_entity_poly.entity_id
_entity_poly.type
_entity_poly.pdbx_seq_one_letter_code
_entity_poly.pdbx_strand_id
1 'polypeptide(L)'
;MSSSGIHWRLQLVPYYSSGYKKYDGMEVLEESCFENALHTSGSSGNEYFGWRDAVNCNVSELAELIKERFPRLLALSLGKNYKYAGWFVDMLGKAEAGELPLSDVNSDAFISTTGKSAIPSPPLAERFELNGRHFYFVEGRHLNPDDDWHTKYIDIINGFRIAKIAAFPAYPVDSKSIFEIGAYWEGAIYYISAILGYRNIHEFVTDADNPPPSSERWSTFFAIWNSEGQYEFLKAFLVKKMMGYPECKLSDDDPMQHWLRFLEEFESSLTTITSRTYRTHNPYFGGSNPLHLGLILSHLEPERRLI
;
A
#
# COMPACT_ATOMS: atom_id res chain seq x y z
N MET A 1 -13.36 25.36 8.13
CA MET A 1 -14.68 25.64 8.75
C MET A 1 -14.45 26.35 10.10
N SER A 2 -15.18 27.41 10.45
CA SER A 2 -14.95 28.13 11.73
C SER A 2 -15.52 27.38 12.94
N SER A 3 -14.84 27.44 14.08
CA SER A 3 -15.23 26.83 15.36
C SER A 3 -16.15 27.76 16.14
N SER A 4 -17.43 27.43 16.32
CA SER A 4 -18.36 28.25 17.11
C SER A 4 -18.50 27.83 18.58
N GLY A 5 -17.83 26.75 19.02
CA GLY A 5 -17.80 26.28 20.42
C GLY A 5 -19.13 25.73 20.99
N ILE A 6 -20.25 25.91 20.28
CA ILE A 6 -21.61 25.57 20.77
C ILE A 6 -22.15 24.29 20.11
N HIS A 7 -21.55 23.88 19.00
CA HIS A 7 -21.97 22.71 18.22
C HIS A 7 -20.80 21.76 18.00
N TRP A 8 -21.07 20.46 18.05
CA TRP A 8 -20.12 19.42 17.70
C TRP A 8 -20.33 19.00 16.25
N ARG A 9 -19.26 18.49 15.64
CA ARG A 9 -19.26 17.99 14.26
C ARG A 9 -18.72 16.57 14.26
N LEU A 10 -19.23 15.76 13.36
CA LEU A 10 -18.79 14.39 13.14
C LEU A 10 -18.58 14.20 11.65
N GLN A 11 -17.45 13.61 11.28
CA GLN A 11 -17.20 13.19 9.90
C GLN A 11 -16.73 11.74 9.92
N LEU A 12 -17.31 10.90 9.08
CA LEU A 12 -16.80 9.55 8.84
C LEU A 12 -15.90 9.59 7.61
N VAL A 13 -14.68 9.06 7.75
CA VAL A 13 -13.68 9.01 6.68
C VAL A 13 -12.92 7.69 6.72
N PRO A 14 -12.46 7.15 5.57
CA PRO A 14 -11.56 6.01 5.58
C PRO A 14 -10.29 6.28 6.37
N TYR A 15 -9.80 5.29 7.12
CA TYR A 15 -8.61 5.42 7.97
C TYR A 15 -7.40 6.05 7.24
N TYR A 16 -7.11 5.59 6.02
CA TYR A 16 -5.98 6.05 5.21
C TYR A 16 -6.16 7.45 4.58
N SER A 17 -7.37 8.03 4.66
CA SER A 17 -7.66 9.39 4.21
C SER A 17 -7.46 10.45 5.30
N SER A 18 -7.14 10.02 6.53
CA SER A 18 -6.87 10.89 7.67
C SER A 18 -5.36 11.09 7.89
N GLY A 19 -5.00 12.24 8.44
CA GLY A 19 -3.61 12.61 8.75
C GLY A 19 -3.52 13.62 9.88
N TYR A 20 -2.29 13.94 10.29
CA TYR A 20 -2.01 15.10 11.14
C TYR A 20 -1.44 16.22 10.32
N LYS A 21 -1.99 17.42 10.48
CA LYS A 21 -1.35 18.64 10.04
C LYS A 21 -0.76 19.35 11.24
N LYS A 22 0.53 19.66 11.13
CA LYS A 22 1.27 20.37 12.18
C LYS A 22 0.51 21.66 12.53
N TYR A 23 0.11 21.80 13.80
CA TYR A 23 -0.65 22.92 14.37
C TYR A 23 -2.15 23.02 14.01
N ASP A 24 -2.71 22.13 13.20
CA ASP A 24 -4.14 22.11 12.84
C ASP A 24 -4.88 20.85 13.34
N GLY A 25 -4.15 19.90 13.96
CA GLY A 25 -4.71 18.65 14.46
C GLY A 25 -4.97 17.64 13.35
N MET A 26 -5.99 16.80 13.54
CA MET A 26 -6.36 15.78 12.56
C MET A 26 -7.01 16.43 11.34
N GLU A 27 -6.52 16.12 10.14
CA GLU A 27 -7.03 16.60 8.86
C GLU A 27 -7.56 15.45 8.02
N VAL A 28 -8.66 15.72 7.32
CA VAL A 28 -9.18 14.87 6.25
C VAL A 28 -8.59 15.37 4.94
N LEU A 29 -7.76 14.55 4.31
CA LEU A 29 -7.00 14.96 3.13
C LEU A 29 -7.74 14.70 1.81
N GLU A 30 -8.89 14.02 1.90
CA GLU A 30 -9.73 13.73 0.77
C GLU A 30 -11.21 13.79 1.16
N GLU A 31 -11.92 14.82 0.69
CA GLU A 31 -13.37 14.97 0.94
C GLU A 31 -14.23 14.38 -0.19
N SER A 32 -13.65 14.01 -1.34
CA SER A 32 -14.40 13.86 -2.60
C SER A 32 -14.53 12.43 -3.16
N CYS A 33 -13.84 11.44 -2.61
CA CYS A 33 -13.81 10.08 -3.20
C CYS A 33 -14.74 9.07 -2.51
N PHE A 34 -15.36 9.43 -1.39
CA PHE A 34 -16.34 8.63 -0.65
C PHE A 34 -17.60 9.44 -0.35
N GLU A 35 -18.63 8.75 0.14
CA GLU A 35 -19.93 9.35 0.47
C GLU A 35 -19.75 10.47 1.51
N ASN A 36 -20.42 11.61 1.32
CA ASN A 36 -20.31 12.74 2.23
C ASN A 36 -21.01 12.42 3.56
N ALA A 37 -20.23 11.89 4.50
CA ALA A 37 -20.67 11.54 5.84
C ALA A 37 -20.26 12.63 6.84
N LEU A 38 -20.70 13.87 6.60
CA LEU A 38 -20.50 15.02 7.50
C LEU A 38 -21.80 15.35 8.24
N HIS A 39 -21.69 15.54 9.56
CA HIS A 39 -22.78 15.94 10.43
C HIS A 39 -22.38 17.09 11.35
N THR A 40 -23.33 17.96 11.67
CA THR A 40 -23.17 19.05 12.64
C THR A 40 -24.39 19.14 13.54
N SER A 41 -24.20 19.18 14.85
CA SER A 41 -25.32 19.28 15.79
C SER A 41 -26.05 20.61 15.71
N GLY A 42 -25.42 21.64 15.14
CA GLY A 42 -26.02 22.97 15.01
C GLY A 42 -27.13 23.10 13.97
N SER A 43 -27.21 22.21 12.98
CA SER A 43 -28.29 22.25 11.98
C SER A 43 -29.46 21.35 12.37
N SER A 44 -29.16 20.14 12.88
CA SER A 44 -30.14 19.06 12.93
C SER A 44 -30.05 18.22 14.22
N GLY A 45 -29.32 18.68 15.24
CA GLY A 45 -29.18 17.97 16.52
C GLY A 45 -28.65 16.54 16.34
N ASN A 46 -29.48 15.55 16.68
CA ASN A 46 -29.19 14.11 16.58
C ASN A 46 -29.69 13.47 15.26
N GLU A 47 -30.15 14.25 14.29
CA GLU A 47 -30.44 13.74 12.94
C GLU A 47 -29.12 13.50 12.18
N TYR A 48 -28.34 12.52 12.63
CA TYR A 48 -27.01 12.19 12.09
C TYR A 48 -27.05 12.07 10.57
N PHE A 49 -26.23 12.84 9.87
CA PHE A 49 -26.14 12.83 8.40
C PHE A 49 -27.50 13.12 7.69
N GLY A 50 -28.41 13.82 8.37
CA GLY A 50 -29.76 14.10 7.89
C GLY A 50 -30.77 12.96 8.10
N TRP A 51 -30.41 11.94 8.88
CA TRP A 51 -31.25 10.78 9.15
C TRP A 51 -32.22 11.06 10.30
N ARG A 52 -33.47 11.37 9.96
CA ARG A 52 -34.52 11.65 10.96
C ARG A 52 -34.84 10.47 11.87
N ASP A 53 -34.65 9.26 11.37
CA ASP A 53 -34.83 8.03 12.12
C ASP A 53 -33.69 7.75 13.10
N ALA A 54 -32.54 8.42 12.95
CA ALA A 54 -31.39 8.26 13.84
C ALA A 54 -31.51 9.04 15.18
N VAL A 55 -32.51 9.92 15.32
CA VAL A 55 -32.65 10.85 16.46
C VAL A 55 -32.67 10.12 17.81
N ASN A 56 -33.33 8.96 17.85
CA ASN A 56 -33.50 8.15 19.06
C ASN A 56 -32.68 6.87 19.03
N CYS A 57 -31.82 6.68 18.02
CA CYS A 57 -31.00 5.48 17.94
C CYS A 57 -30.01 5.41 19.11
N ASN A 58 -29.90 4.23 19.70
CA ASN A 58 -28.75 3.92 20.54
C ASN A 58 -27.50 3.67 19.68
N VAL A 59 -26.34 3.50 20.32
CA VAL A 59 -25.05 3.33 19.63
C VAL A 59 -25.05 2.12 18.68
N SER A 60 -25.67 1.00 19.09
CA SER A 60 -25.73 -0.21 18.27
C SER A 60 -26.63 -0.02 17.04
N GLU A 61 -27.79 0.62 17.21
CA GLU A 61 -28.71 0.92 16.10
C GLU A 61 -28.06 1.90 15.11
N LEU A 62 -27.37 2.92 15.59
CA LEU A 62 -26.65 3.87 14.74
C LEU A 62 -25.52 3.19 13.96
N ALA A 63 -24.82 2.24 14.58
CA ALA A 63 -23.79 1.46 13.89
C ALA A 63 -24.36 0.59 12.76
N GLU A 64 -25.55 0.00 12.93
CA GLU A 64 -26.23 -0.72 11.86
C GLU A 64 -26.68 0.21 10.72
N LEU A 65 -27.19 1.41 11.04
CA LEU A 65 -27.52 2.43 10.03
C LEU A 65 -26.28 2.85 9.22
N ILE A 66 -25.13 3.02 9.88
CA ILE A 66 -23.86 3.31 9.18
C ILE A 66 -23.51 2.17 8.22
N LYS A 67 -23.69 0.91 8.62
CA LYS A 67 -23.42 -0.25 7.76
C LYS A 67 -24.33 -0.30 6.54
N GLU A 68 -25.60 -0.03 6.74
CA GLU A 68 -26.60 -0.05 5.68
C GLU A 68 -26.40 1.10 4.70
N ARG A 69 -26.13 2.31 5.20
CA ARG A 69 -26.18 3.55 4.41
C ARG A 69 -24.82 4.03 3.90
N PHE A 70 -23.72 3.55 4.46
CA PHE A 70 -22.37 3.85 3.99
C PHE A 70 -21.55 2.58 3.63
N PRO A 71 -22.09 1.68 2.78
CA PRO A 71 -21.42 0.42 2.46
C PRO A 71 -20.08 0.63 1.75
N ARG A 72 -19.94 1.71 0.95
CA ARG A 72 -18.69 2.03 0.26
C ARG A 72 -17.62 2.51 1.22
N LEU A 73 -17.99 3.36 2.19
CA LEU A 73 -17.06 3.81 3.24
C LEU A 73 -16.56 2.62 4.07
N LEU A 74 -17.44 1.69 4.41
CA LEU A 74 -17.04 0.47 5.12
C LEU A 74 -16.13 -0.43 4.28
N ALA A 75 -16.42 -0.61 2.99
CA ALA A 75 -15.56 -1.37 2.10
C ALA A 75 -14.15 -0.77 2.02
N LEU A 76 -14.03 0.56 1.98
CA LEU A 76 -12.73 1.27 1.99
C LEU A 76 -12.03 1.24 3.35
N SER A 77 -12.77 1.06 4.43
CA SER A 77 -12.24 1.01 5.80
C SER A 77 -12.00 -0.43 6.27
N LEU A 78 -12.32 -1.43 5.45
CA LEU A 78 -12.16 -2.84 5.80
C LEU A 78 -10.68 -3.19 5.91
N GLY A 79 -10.26 -3.65 7.09
CA GLY A 79 -8.89 -4.05 7.33
C GLY A 79 -8.68 -4.53 8.76
N LYS A 80 -7.51 -5.13 8.99
CA LYS A 80 -7.05 -5.47 10.34
C LYS A 80 -6.11 -4.38 10.81
N ASN A 81 -6.54 -3.60 11.79
CA ASN A 81 -5.71 -2.56 12.40
C ASN A 81 -5.69 -2.73 13.92
N TYR A 82 -4.88 -3.68 14.40
CA TYR A 82 -4.79 -3.99 15.82
C TYR A 82 -4.29 -2.80 16.65
N LYS A 83 -3.39 -1.98 16.09
CA LYS A 83 -2.88 -0.77 16.76
C LYS A 83 -4.01 0.23 17.02
N TYR A 84 -4.80 0.54 15.98
CA TYR A 84 -5.94 1.45 16.12
C TYR A 84 -7.04 0.85 17.00
N ALA A 85 -7.37 -0.43 16.85
CA ALA A 85 -8.37 -1.10 17.69
C ALA A 85 -7.96 -1.09 19.17
N GLY A 86 -6.70 -1.42 19.48
CA GLY A 86 -6.19 -1.37 20.85
C GLY A 86 -6.20 0.04 21.43
N TRP A 87 -5.79 1.04 20.64
CA TRP A 87 -5.89 2.44 21.02
C TRP A 87 -7.34 2.86 21.30
N PHE A 88 -8.27 2.49 20.42
CA PHE A 88 -9.68 2.88 20.53
C PHE A 88 -10.33 2.29 21.78
N VAL A 89 -10.02 1.04 22.13
CA VAL A 89 -10.50 0.40 23.36
C VAL A 89 -9.95 1.10 24.61
N ASP A 90 -8.67 1.45 24.64
CA ASP A 90 -8.07 2.21 25.76
C ASP A 90 -8.72 3.60 25.91
N MET A 91 -8.88 4.33 24.80
CA MET A 91 -9.55 5.63 24.77
C MET A 91 -11.01 5.53 25.23
N LEU A 92 -11.75 4.51 24.77
CA LEU A 92 -13.14 4.28 25.16
C LEU A 92 -13.27 4.01 26.67
N GLY A 93 -12.39 3.18 27.24
CA GLY A 93 -12.40 2.92 28.69
C GLY A 93 -12.17 4.18 29.53
N LYS A 94 -11.33 5.10 29.05
CA LYS A 94 -11.14 6.42 29.68
C LYS A 94 -12.38 7.30 29.54
N ALA A 95 -12.99 7.32 28.34
CA ALA A 95 -14.21 8.07 28.08
C ALA A 95 -15.38 7.60 28.97
N GLU A 96 -15.53 6.29 29.16
CA GLU A 96 -16.53 5.70 30.06
C GLU A 96 -16.32 6.07 31.54
N ALA A 97 -15.07 6.32 31.93
CA ALA A 97 -14.72 6.87 33.24
C ALA A 97 -14.93 8.39 33.36
N GLY A 98 -15.44 9.04 32.31
CA GLY A 98 -15.68 10.49 32.25
C GLY A 98 -14.49 11.33 31.78
N GLU A 99 -13.39 10.69 31.34
CA GLU A 99 -12.20 11.35 30.79
C GLU A 99 -12.29 11.42 29.25
N LEU A 100 -12.98 12.44 28.72
CA LEU A 100 -13.14 12.59 27.27
C LEU A 100 -11.89 13.24 26.65
N PRO A 101 -11.46 12.83 25.44
CA PRO A 101 -10.31 13.42 24.76
C PRO A 101 -10.64 14.83 24.24
N LEU A 102 -9.80 15.80 24.59
CA LEU A 102 -9.80 17.16 24.04
C LEU A 102 -8.53 17.36 23.21
N SER A 103 -8.69 17.82 21.97
CA SER A 103 -7.56 18.12 21.09
C SER A 103 -6.90 19.43 21.56
N ASP A 104 -5.61 19.37 21.86
CA ASP A 104 -4.77 20.55 22.00
C ASP A 104 -3.92 20.68 20.73
N VAL A 105 -4.06 21.80 20.04
CA VAL A 105 -3.34 22.11 18.79
C VAL A 105 -1.82 22.17 18.97
N ASN A 106 -1.34 22.24 20.22
CA ASN A 106 0.09 22.28 20.56
C ASN A 106 0.64 20.95 21.11
N SER A 107 -0.17 19.89 21.15
CA SER A 107 0.20 18.62 21.77
C SER A 107 0.03 17.46 20.79
N ASP A 108 0.99 16.54 20.81
CA ASP A 108 0.92 15.26 20.08
C ASP A 108 -0.02 14.25 20.78
N ALA A 109 -0.70 14.66 21.85
CA ALA A 109 -1.66 13.86 22.62
C ALA A 109 -2.90 14.69 22.96
N PHE A 110 -4.03 14.01 23.09
CA PHE A 110 -5.24 14.60 23.63
C PHE A 110 -5.08 14.82 25.14
N ILE A 111 -5.64 15.92 25.64
CA ILE A 111 -5.77 16.18 27.08
C ILE A 111 -7.16 15.69 27.51
N SER A 112 -7.28 14.96 28.61
CA SER A 112 -8.61 14.61 29.12
C SER A 112 -9.38 15.85 29.57
N THR A 113 -10.72 15.79 29.52
CA THR A 113 -11.61 16.82 30.09
C THR A 113 -11.35 17.14 31.57
N THR A 114 -10.73 16.22 32.30
CA THR A 114 -10.36 16.42 33.71
C THR A 114 -9.00 17.10 33.87
N GLY A 115 -8.20 17.19 32.81
CA GLY A 115 -6.82 17.72 32.81
C GLY A 115 -5.82 16.85 33.56
N LYS A 116 -6.22 15.65 34.03
CA LYS A 116 -5.41 14.79 34.92
C LYS A 116 -4.60 13.75 34.17
N SER A 117 -4.97 13.45 32.95
CA SER A 117 -4.37 12.39 32.13
C SER A 117 -4.20 12.86 30.69
N ALA A 118 -3.09 12.45 30.08
CA ALA A 118 -2.91 12.52 28.63
C ALA A 118 -3.49 11.24 28.01
N ILE A 119 -4.22 11.40 26.91
CA ILE A 119 -4.71 10.31 26.08
C ILE A 119 -3.86 10.34 24.81
N PRO A 120 -3.11 9.26 24.49
CA PRO A 120 -2.25 9.25 23.32
C PRO A 120 -3.08 9.55 22.06
N SER A 121 -2.47 10.20 21.08
CA SER A 121 -3.09 10.34 19.75
C SER A 121 -3.38 8.96 19.13
N PRO A 122 -4.41 8.84 18.27
CA PRO A 122 -4.66 7.61 17.55
C PRO A 122 -3.45 7.30 16.68
N PRO A 123 -3.05 6.03 16.56
CA PRO A 123 -2.10 5.64 15.53
C PRO A 123 -2.76 5.96 14.19
N LEU A 124 -2.11 6.77 13.37
CA LEU A 124 -2.55 7.06 12.01
C LEU A 124 -1.79 6.19 11.01
N ALA A 125 -2.35 6.08 9.80
CA ALA A 125 -1.67 5.43 8.70
C ALA A 125 -0.36 6.16 8.39
N GLU A 126 0.73 5.41 8.32
CA GLU A 126 1.97 5.91 7.73
C GLU A 126 1.74 6.07 6.22
N ARG A 127 2.17 7.23 5.71
CA ARG A 127 1.93 7.63 4.32
C ARG A 127 3.18 8.26 3.77
N PHE A 128 3.35 8.06 2.48
CA PHE A 128 4.50 8.48 1.72
C PHE A 128 4.02 9.42 0.62
N GLU A 129 4.79 10.46 0.35
CA GLU A 129 4.60 11.35 -0.79
C GLU A 129 5.80 11.25 -1.70
N LEU A 130 5.57 11.00 -2.99
CA LEU A 130 6.61 10.94 -3.99
C LEU A 130 6.11 11.54 -5.30
N ASN A 131 6.82 12.56 -5.80
CA ASN A 131 6.45 13.28 -7.02
C ASN A 131 4.99 13.77 -7.04
N GLY A 132 4.48 14.24 -5.89
CA GLY A 132 3.09 14.71 -5.73
C GLY A 132 2.05 13.60 -5.63
N ARG A 133 2.49 12.34 -5.54
CA ARG A 133 1.62 11.17 -5.33
C ARG A 133 1.69 10.70 -3.89
N HIS A 134 0.52 10.57 -3.25
CA HIS A 134 0.43 9.98 -1.93
C HIS A 134 0.15 8.49 -2.03
N PHE A 135 0.81 7.70 -1.19
CA PHE A 135 0.52 6.28 -1.06
C PHE A 135 0.74 5.76 0.37
N TYR A 136 0.22 4.57 0.64
CA TYR A 136 0.44 3.84 1.87
C TYR A 136 0.68 2.36 1.58
N PHE A 137 1.35 1.69 2.52
CA PHE A 137 1.58 0.27 2.42
C PHE A 137 0.46 -0.54 3.09
N VAL A 138 0.05 -1.60 2.42
CA VAL A 138 -0.85 -2.63 2.91
C VAL A 138 0.01 -3.82 3.30
N GLU A 139 -0.09 -4.27 4.55
CA GLU A 139 0.59 -5.47 5.01
C GLU A 139 0.16 -6.70 4.20
N GLY A 140 1.05 -7.70 4.13
CA GLY A 140 0.79 -8.95 3.42
C GLY A 140 -0.52 -9.59 3.88
N ARG A 141 -1.40 -9.90 2.92
CA ARG A 141 -2.62 -10.67 3.21
C ARG A 141 -2.14 -12.08 3.55
N HIS A 142 -2.36 -12.58 4.75
CA HIS A 142 -1.97 -13.95 5.12
C HIS A 142 -2.58 -15.00 4.18
N LEU A 143 -1.85 -15.33 3.10
CA LEU A 143 -2.33 -16.15 2.00
C LEU A 143 -2.29 -17.63 2.38
N ASN A 144 -3.36 -18.34 2.07
CA ASN A 144 -3.42 -19.79 2.24
C ASN A 144 -2.92 -20.50 0.97
N PRO A 145 -2.52 -21.78 1.05
CA PRO A 145 -2.07 -22.54 -0.12
C PRO A 145 -3.08 -22.63 -1.26
N ASP A 146 -4.38 -22.58 -0.96
CA ASP A 146 -5.48 -22.68 -1.95
C ASP A 146 -5.83 -21.32 -2.58
N ASP A 147 -5.22 -20.23 -2.11
CA ASP A 147 -5.42 -18.91 -2.70
C ASP A 147 -4.65 -18.78 -4.01
N ASP A 148 -5.32 -18.31 -5.08
CA ASP A 148 -4.62 -17.84 -6.27
C ASP A 148 -3.83 -16.56 -5.91
N TRP A 149 -2.55 -16.75 -5.60
CA TRP A 149 -1.66 -15.71 -5.13
C TRP A 149 -1.13 -14.81 -6.25
N HIS A 150 -1.21 -15.26 -7.52
CA HIS A 150 -0.66 -14.53 -8.68
C HIS A 150 -1.43 -13.24 -8.98
N THR A 151 -2.73 -13.20 -8.66
CA THR A 151 -3.62 -12.07 -8.98
C THR A 151 -3.87 -11.14 -7.80
N LYS A 152 -3.34 -11.45 -6.60
CA LYS A 152 -3.78 -10.82 -5.34
C LYS A 152 -3.54 -9.32 -5.23
N TYR A 153 -2.52 -8.79 -5.91
CA TYR A 153 -2.23 -7.35 -5.90
C TYR A 153 -2.74 -6.62 -7.14
N ILE A 154 -3.40 -7.29 -8.10
CA ILE A 154 -3.88 -6.66 -9.33
C ILE A 154 -4.84 -5.50 -9.04
N ASP A 155 -5.86 -5.72 -8.19
CA ASP A 155 -6.84 -4.69 -7.87
C ASP A 155 -6.22 -3.50 -7.11
N ILE A 156 -5.29 -3.79 -6.21
CA ILE A 156 -4.53 -2.79 -5.44
C ILE A 156 -3.71 -1.93 -6.41
N ILE A 157 -2.96 -2.57 -7.32
CA ILE A 157 -2.12 -1.90 -8.31
C ILE A 157 -2.97 -1.13 -9.32
N ASN A 158 -4.10 -1.67 -9.78
CA ASN A 158 -5.01 -0.96 -10.67
C ASN A 158 -5.60 0.30 -10.03
N GLY A 159 -5.80 0.27 -8.70
CA GLY A 159 -6.16 1.42 -7.89
C GLY A 159 -5.21 2.61 -8.08
N PHE A 160 -3.93 2.38 -8.40
CA PHE A 160 -2.95 3.44 -8.68
C PHE A 160 -3.38 4.38 -9.80
N ARG A 161 -4.24 3.98 -10.75
CA ARG A 161 -4.64 4.86 -11.86
C ARG A 161 -5.71 5.88 -11.46
N ILE A 162 -6.50 5.57 -10.43
CA ILE A 162 -7.75 6.26 -10.12
C ILE A 162 -7.78 6.83 -8.71
N ALA A 163 -7.09 6.19 -7.76
CA ALA A 163 -7.07 6.64 -6.39
C ALA A 163 -6.20 7.90 -6.26
N LYS A 164 -6.59 8.87 -5.45
CA LYS A 164 -5.73 10.01 -5.13
C LYS A 164 -4.60 9.61 -4.17
N ILE A 165 -4.91 8.69 -3.25
CA ILE A 165 -3.97 8.02 -2.35
C ILE A 165 -3.91 6.54 -2.75
N ALA A 166 -2.80 6.10 -3.34
CA ALA A 166 -2.65 4.73 -3.81
C ALA A 166 -2.30 3.76 -2.67
N ALA A 167 -2.84 2.56 -2.72
CA ALA A 167 -2.45 1.47 -1.84
C ALA A 167 -1.39 0.62 -2.55
N PHE A 168 -0.36 0.17 -1.85
CA PHE A 168 0.65 -0.73 -2.39
C PHE A 168 1.04 -1.82 -1.39
N PRO A 169 1.49 -3.00 -1.86
CA PRO A 169 1.95 -4.04 -0.95
C PRO A 169 3.23 -3.62 -0.22
N ALA A 170 3.30 -3.85 1.09
CA ALA A 170 4.54 -3.79 1.83
C ALA A 170 5.46 -4.95 1.43
N TYR A 171 6.79 -4.73 1.40
CA TYR A 171 7.74 -5.83 1.25
C TYR A 171 7.64 -6.77 2.48
N PRO A 172 7.42 -8.08 2.30
CA PRO A 172 7.18 -9.00 3.40
C PRO A 172 8.48 -9.45 4.09
N VAL A 173 9.22 -8.50 4.71
CA VAL A 173 10.56 -8.67 5.30
C VAL A 173 10.66 -9.90 6.21
N ASP A 174 9.67 -10.12 7.08
CA ASP A 174 9.65 -11.20 8.08
C ASP A 174 8.75 -12.39 7.70
N SER A 175 8.20 -12.40 6.48
CA SER A 175 7.29 -13.47 6.09
C SER A 175 8.04 -14.77 5.81
N LYS A 176 7.50 -15.86 6.36
CA LYS A 176 7.89 -17.23 6.01
C LYS A 176 7.01 -17.82 4.90
N SER A 177 5.99 -17.09 4.46
CA SER A 177 5.07 -17.55 3.43
C SER A 177 5.65 -17.28 2.04
N ILE A 178 5.99 -18.35 1.34
CA ILE A 178 6.43 -18.29 -0.06
C ILE A 178 5.35 -17.68 -0.96
N PHE A 179 4.06 -17.85 -0.61
CA PHE A 179 2.93 -17.30 -1.36
C PHE A 179 2.81 -15.79 -1.21
N GLU A 180 3.02 -15.24 0.00
CA GLU A 180 3.01 -13.79 0.21
C GLU A 180 4.16 -13.10 -0.55
N ILE A 181 5.33 -13.73 -0.53
CA ILE A 181 6.51 -13.27 -1.25
C ILE A 181 6.32 -13.39 -2.75
N GLY A 182 5.80 -14.53 -3.23
CA GLY A 182 5.46 -14.74 -4.63
C GLY A 182 4.47 -13.68 -5.11
N ALA A 183 3.39 -13.45 -4.37
CA ALA A 183 2.38 -12.44 -4.70
C ALA A 183 3.01 -11.05 -4.83
N TYR A 184 3.89 -10.67 -3.90
CA TYR A 184 4.59 -9.38 -3.94
C TYR A 184 5.36 -9.18 -5.25
N TRP A 185 6.08 -10.21 -5.70
CA TRP A 185 6.87 -10.17 -6.92
C TRP A 185 6.03 -10.30 -8.20
N GLU A 186 4.95 -11.07 -8.21
CA GLU A 186 3.96 -11.03 -9.30
C GLU A 186 3.32 -9.64 -9.43
N GLY A 187 3.09 -8.97 -8.29
CA GLY A 187 2.68 -7.57 -8.27
C GLY A 187 3.69 -6.65 -8.96
N ALA A 188 5.00 -6.87 -8.75
CA ALA A 188 6.05 -6.13 -9.44
C ALA A 188 5.96 -6.32 -10.95
N ILE A 189 5.84 -7.57 -11.41
CA ILE A 189 5.73 -7.93 -12.83
C ILE A 189 4.47 -7.31 -13.45
N TYR A 190 3.33 -7.40 -12.76
CA TYR A 190 2.09 -6.78 -13.19
C TYR A 190 2.23 -5.26 -13.28
N TYR A 191 2.90 -4.60 -12.33
CA TYR A 191 3.12 -3.15 -12.40
C TYR A 191 3.98 -2.77 -13.61
N ILE A 192 5.03 -3.54 -13.91
CA ILE A 192 5.88 -3.32 -15.08
C ILE A 192 5.05 -3.35 -16.37
N SER A 193 4.21 -4.38 -16.55
CA SER A 193 3.40 -4.49 -17.77
C SER A 193 2.23 -3.51 -17.79
N ALA A 194 1.48 -3.43 -16.68
CA ALA A 194 0.23 -2.69 -16.64
C ALA A 194 0.46 -1.20 -16.46
N ILE A 195 1.37 -0.75 -15.60
CA ILE A 195 1.52 0.66 -15.22
C ILE A 195 2.66 1.32 -15.99
N LEU A 196 3.83 0.68 -16.05
CA LEU A 196 4.96 1.19 -16.85
C LEU A 196 4.75 0.94 -18.35
N GLY A 197 4.01 -0.10 -18.74
CA GLY A 197 3.60 -0.35 -20.12
C GLY A 197 4.60 -1.14 -20.95
N TYR A 198 5.62 -1.74 -20.31
CA TYR A 198 6.58 -2.57 -21.01
C TYR A 198 5.92 -3.87 -21.49
N ARG A 199 6.37 -4.35 -22.65
CA ARG A 199 6.01 -5.65 -23.24
C ARG A 199 7.21 -6.56 -23.41
N ASN A 200 8.40 -6.03 -23.16
CA ASN A 200 9.65 -6.73 -23.38
C ASN A 200 10.53 -6.54 -22.14
N ILE A 201 11.08 -7.65 -21.63
CA ILE A 201 11.98 -7.65 -20.48
C ILE A 201 13.21 -6.78 -20.77
N HIS A 202 13.82 -6.91 -21.96
CA HIS A 202 15.02 -6.18 -22.36
C HIS A 202 14.82 -4.67 -22.25
N GLU A 203 13.74 -4.15 -22.84
CA GLU A 203 13.41 -2.72 -22.79
C GLU A 203 13.24 -2.23 -21.34
N PHE A 204 12.52 -2.99 -20.52
CA PHE A 204 12.33 -2.65 -19.12
C PHE A 204 13.68 -2.59 -18.37
N VAL A 205 14.51 -3.65 -18.45
CA VAL A 205 15.75 -3.70 -17.66
C VAL A 205 16.78 -2.67 -18.14
N THR A 206 16.79 -2.33 -19.43
CA THR A 206 17.63 -1.25 -19.98
C THR A 206 17.18 0.12 -19.45
N ASP A 207 15.88 0.41 -19.50
CA ASP A 207 15.35 1.71 -19.05
C ASP A 207 15.40 1.85 -17.52
N ALA A 208 15.29 0.74 -16.79
CA ALA A 208 15.37 0.72 -15.33
C ALA A 208 16.75 1.12 -14.78
N ASP A 209 17.82 1.01 -15.57
CA ASP A 209 19.15 1.49 -15.17
C ASP A 209 19.26 3.02 -15.24
N ASN A 210 18.42 3.66 -16.05
CA ASN A 210 18.35 5.12 -16.17
C ASN A 210 16.90 5.59 -16.29
N PRO A 211 16.09 5.40 -15.23
CA PRO A 211 14.66 5.70 -15.29
C PRO A 211 14.46 7.22 -15.47
N PRO A 212 13.43 7.65 -16.20
CA PRO A 212 13.09 9.07 -16.33
C PRO A 212 12.91 9.70 -14.94
N PRO A 213 13.75 10.69 -14.55
CA PRO A 213 13.85 11.14 -13.15
C PRO A 213 12.58 11.83 -12.63
N SER A 214 11.74 12.35 -13.53
CA SER A 214 10.47 12.99 -13.21
C SER A 214 9.25 12.06 -13.36
N SER A 215 9.44 10.78 -13.70
CA SER A 215 8.33 9.86 -13.87
C SER A 215 7.80 9.38 -12.52
N GLU A 216 6.59 9.83 -12.16
CA GLU A 216 5.83 9.35 -11.00
C GLU A 216 5.78 7.81 -10.96
N ARG A 217 5.54 7.17 -12.11
CA ARG A 217 5.37 5.72 -12.19
C ARG A 217 6.65 4.97 -11.87
N TRP A 218 7.79 5.47 -12.34
CA TRP A 218 9.10 4.88 -12.09
C TRP A 218 9.56 5.12 -10.65
N SER A 219 9.43 6.35 -10.15
CA SER A 219 9.78 6.65 -8.76
C SER A 219 8.93 5.81 -7.80
N THR A 220 7.63 5.67 -8.08
CA THR A 220 6.73 4.81 -7.29
C THR A 220 7.16 3.35 -7.35
N PHE A 221 7.52 2.84 -8.53
CA PHE A 221 8.01 1.46 -8.68
C PHE A 221 9.21 1.19 -7.76
N PHE A 222 10.23 2.05 -7.79
CA PHE A 222 11.41 1.85 -6.96
C PHE A 222 11.15 2.09 -5.47
N ALA A 223 10.25 3.02 -5.11
CA ALA A 223 9.87 3.22 -3.71
C ALA A 223 9.22 1.98 -3.09
N ILE A 224 8.54 1.16 -3.90
CA ILE A 224 7.90 -0.07 -3.45
C ILE A 224 8.87 -1.24 -3.61
N TRP A 225 9.24 -1.58 -4.84
CA TRP A 225 9.97 -2.81 -5.17
C TRP A 225 11.49 -2.72 -5.02
N ASN A 226 12.01 -1.58 -4.58
CA ASN A 226 13.40 -1.42 -4.13
C ASN A 226 13.52 -0.81 -2.73
N SER A 227 12.45 -0.88 -1.91
CA SER A 227 12.40 -0.28 -0.57
C SER A 227 13.52 -0.75 0.38
N GLU A 228 14.02 -1.97 0.17
CA GLU A 228 15.06 -2.66 0.94
C GLU A 228 16.28 -3.02 0.06
N GLY A 229 16.47 -2.34 -1.08
CA GLY A 229 17.59 -2.64 -2.01
C GLY A 229 17.46 -3.97 -2.75
N GLN A 230 16.24 -4.51 -2.84
CA GLN A 230 15.95 -5.85 -3.36
C GLN A 230 15.70 -5.90 -4.89
N TYR A 231 15.73 -4.76 -5.58
CA TYR A 231 15.48 -4.71 -7.03
C TYR A 231 16.48 -5.53 -7.84
N GLU A 232 17.74 -5.58 -7.44
CA GLU A 232 18.79 -6.33 -8.14
C GLU A 232 18.43 -7.82 -8.30
N PHE A 233 17.72 -8.40 -7.33
CA PHE A 233 17.25 -9.78 -7.44
C PHE A 233 16.15 -9.94 -8.49
N LEU A 234 15.23 -8.97 -8.61
CA LEU A 234 14.22 -8.95 -9.66
C LEU A 234 14.87 -8.76 -11.03
N LYS A 235 15.82 -7.82 -11.15
CA LYS A 235 16.59 -7.61 -12.37
C LYS A 235 17.30 -8.88 -12.81
N ALA A 236 18.03 -9.53 -11.91
CA ALA A 236 18.71 -10.79 -12.22
C ALA A 236 17.73 -11.91 -12.62
N PHE A 237 16.57 -12.01 -11.97
CA PHE A 237 15.52 -12.97 -12.35
C PHE A 237 15.03 -12.71 -13.79
N LEU A 238 14.71 -11.46 -14.11
CA LEU A 238 14.21 -11.05 -15.42
C LEU A 238 15.26 -11.27 -16.51
N VAL A 239 16.52 -10.90 -16.27
CA VAL A 239 17.63 -11.12 -17.21
C VAL A 239 17.83 -12.61 -17.46
N LYS A 240 17.83 -13.45 -16.42
CA LYS A 240 17.94 -14.91 -16.57
C LYS A 240 16.78 -15.51 -17.37
N LYS A 241 15.56 -14.99 -17.19
CA LYS A 241 14.39 -15.37 -18.01
C LYS A 241 14.56 -14.96 -19.47
N MET A 242 14.97 -13.72 -19.73
CA MET A 242 15.25 -13.21 -21.07
C MET A 242 16.28 -14.08 -21.81
N MET A 243 17.36 -14.48 -21.14
CA MET A 243 18.41 -15.32 -21.74
C MET A 243 17.99 -16.78 -21.99
N GLY A 244 16.90 -17.24 -21.36
CA GLY A 244 16.36 -18.58 -21.56
C GLY A 244 15.57 -18.74 -22.88
N TYR A 245 15.30 -17.65 -23.61
CA TYR A 245 14.54 -17.71 -24.86
C TYR A 245 15.44 -18.09 -26.06
N PRO A 246 14.99 -18.97 -26.97
CA PRO A 246 15.78 -19.45 -28.12
C PRO A 246 16.24 -18.35 -29.10
N GLU A 247 15.58 -17.21 -29.07
CA GLU A 247 15.82 -16.07 -29.97
C GLU A 247 17.00 -15.20 -29.52
N CYS A 248 17.45 -15.34 -28.26
CA CYS A 248 18.60 -14.64 -27.70
C CYS A 248 19.93 -15.36 -28.00
N LYS A 249 20.16 -15.74 -29.27
CA LYS A 249 21.44 -16.35 -29.67
C LYS A 249 22.53 -15.28 -29.76
N LEU A 250 23.50 -15.40 -28.84
CA LEU A 250 24.68 -14.55 -28.71
C LEU A 250 25.45 -14.41 -30.04
N SER A 251 25.56 -13.19 -30.52
CA SER A 251 26.59 -12.73 -31.47
C SER A 251 27.68 -11.97 -30.68
N ASP A 252 28.91 -11.84 -31.21
CA ASP A 252 30.02 -11.22 -30.47
C ASP A 252 29.87 -9.69 -30.24
N ASP A 253 28.99 -9.01 -30.99
CA ASP A 253 28.64 -7.58 -30.83
C ASP A 253 27.29 -7.36 -30.08
N ASP A 254 26.80 -8.38 -29.37
CA ASP A 254 25.42 -8.44 -28.88
C ASP A 254 25.25 -7.76 -27.49
N PRO A 255 24.26 -6.87 -27.30
CA PRO A 255 23.74 -6.44 -25.99
C PRO A 255 23.59 -7.57 -24.96
N MET A 256 23.42 -8.80 -25.43
CA MET A 256 23.33 -10.00 -24.58
C MET A 256 24.64 -10.35 -23.83
N GLN A 257 25.81 -9.94 -24.31
CA GLN A 257 27.09 -10.10 -23.59
C GLN A 257 27.16 -9.21 -22.33
N HIS A 258 26.54 -8.03 -22.38
CA HIS A 258 26.42 -7.15 -21.21
C HIS A 258 25.62 -7.84 -20.10
N TRP A 259 24.49 -8.46 -20.48
CA TRP A 259 23.61 -9.16 -19.54
C TRP A 259 24.21 -10.45 -18.99
N LEU A 260 24.97 -11.20 -19.79
CA LEU A 260 25.75 -12.35 -19.32
C LEU A 260 26.74 -11.91 -18.23
N ARG A 261 27.53 -10.86 -18.50
CA ARG A 261 28.52 -10.34 -17.54
C ARG A 261 27.84 -9.86 -16.25
N PHE A 262 26.72 -9.15 -16.37
CA PHE A 262 25.93 -8.74 -15.21
C PHE A 262 25.51 -9.94 -14.36
N LEU A 263 24.98 -11.02 -14.97
CA LEU A 263 24.60 -12.23 -14.22
C LEU A 263 25.81 -12.89 -13.55
N GLU A 264 26.95 -12.99 -14.23
CA GLU A 264 28.18 -13.56 -13.66
C GLU A 264 28.67 -12.75 -12.45
N GLU A 265 28.69 -11.41 -12.56
CA GLU A 265 29.06 -10.50 -11.47
C GLU A 265 28.07 -10.60 -10.30
N PHE A 266 26.77 -10.63 -10.59
CA PHE A 266 25.71 -10.77 -9.60
C PHE A 266 25.82 -12.11 -8.85
N GLU A 267 25.89 -13.24 -9.57
CA GLU A 267 26.02 -14.57 -8.98
C GLU A 267 27.33 -14.71 -8.17
N SER A 268 28.43 -14.12 -8.64
CA SER A 268 29.70 -14.05 -7.90
C SER A 268 29.54 -13.27 -6.58
N SER A 269 28.85 -12.12 -6.62
CA SER A 269 28.58 -11.32 -5.41
C SER A 269 27.77 -12.09 -4.36
N LEU A 270 26.81 -12.92 -4.79
CA LEU A 270 26.00 -13.75 -3.88
C LEU A 270 26.83 -14.78 -3.11
N THR A 271 27.89 -15.33 -3.72
CA THR A 271 28.78 -16.28 -3.03
C THR A 271 29.57 -15.65 -1.88
N THR A 272 29.80 -14.33 -1.97
CA THR A 272 30.55 -13.55 -0.98
C THR A 272 29.63 -13.03 0.14
N ILE A 273 28.35 -12.81 -0.16
CA ILE A 273 27.34 -12.33 0.79
C ILE A 273 26.89 -13.49 1.69
N THR A 274 27.62 -13.69 2.80
CA THR A 274 27.29 -14.62 3.88
C THR A 274 26.34 -14.03 4.94
N SER A 275 25.83 -12.81 4.75
CA SER A 275 25.01 -12.15 5.77
C SER A 275 23.57 -12.67 5.80
N ARG A 276 23.08 -12.91 7.02
CA ARG A 276 21.71 -13.37 7.35
C ARG A 276 20.59 -12.52 6.72
N THR A 277 20.88 -11.30 6.26
CA THR A 277 19.91 -10.31 5.76
C THR A 277 19.30 -10.62 4.38
N TYR A 278 19.95 -11.43 3.53
CA TYR A 278 19.48 -11.69 2.15
C TYR A 278 18.94 -13.11 1.93
N ARG A 279 18.75 -13.89 3.01
CA ARG A 279 18.18 -15.25 2.95
C ARG A 279 16.65 -15.29 3.02
N THR A 280 15.97 -14.15 3.14
CA THR A 280 14.52 -14.08 3.01
C THR A 280 14.16 -14.12 1.53
N HIS A 281 13.14 -14.91 1.19
CA HIS A 281 12.89 -15.37 -0.17
C HIS A 281 12.80 -14.21 -1.17
N ASN A 282 13.66 -14.24 -2.19
CA ASN A 282 13.76 -13.25 -3.24
C ASN A 282 13.48 -13.94 -4.59
N PRO A 283 13.20 -13.19 -5.68
CA PRO A 283 12.76 -13.80 -6.94
C PRO A 283 13.87 -14.60 -7.63
N TYR A 284 15.12 -14.49 -7.16
CA TYR A 284 16.29 -15.17 -7.70
C TYR A 284 16.68 -16.46 -6.95
N PHE A 285 15.98 -16.83 -5.88
CA PHE A 285 16.45 -17.85 -4.92
C PHE A 285 16.47 -19.30 -5.46
N GLY A 286 17.55 -19.75 -6.11
CA GLY A 286 17.90 -21.17 -6.17
C GLY A 286 17.38 -22.03 -7.33
N GLY A 287 17.23 -21.51 -8.55
CA GLY A 287 16.97 -22.38 -9.72
C GLY A 287 16.26 -21.71 -10.89
N SER A 288 15.59 -22.52 -11.72
CA SER A 288 14.95 -22.06 -12.99
C SER A 288 13.68 -21.22 -12.80
N ASN A 289 13.01 -21.31 -11.63
CA ASN A 289 11.95 -20.41 -11.15
C ASN A 289 11.44 -20.85 -9.75
N PRO A 290 12.15 -20.57 -8.66
CA PRO A 290 11.82 -21.06 -7.31
C PRO A 290 10.47 -20.54 -6.77
N LEU A 291 10.01 -19.38 -7.25
CA LEU A 291 8.74 -18.77 -6.87
C LEU A 291 7.62 -19.01 -7.90
N HIS A 292 7.86 -19.77 -8.97
CA HIS A 292 6.91 -19.96 -10.07
C HIS A 292 6.36 -18.65 -10.67
N LEU A 293 7.15 -17.56 -10.62
CA LEU A 293 6.77 -16.25 -11.18
C LEU A 293 6.62 -16.34 -12.70
N GLY A 294 5.53 -15.82 -13.25
CA GLY A 294 5.44 -15.66 -14.70
C GLY A 294 4.14 -16.04 -15.39
N LEU A 295 3.05 -16.29 -14.66
CA LEU A 295 1.74 -16.37 -15.32
C LEU A 295 1.38 -15.04 -15.99
N ILE A 296 1.83 -13.92 -15.41
CA ILE A 296 1.66 -12.56 -15.96
C ILE A 296 2.75 -12.22 -17.01
N LEU A 297 3.88 -12.93 -17.03
CA LEU A 297 4.93 -12.75 -18.05
C LEU A 297 4.47 -13.15 -19.46
N SER A 298 3.36 -13.88 -19.61
CA SER A 298 2.73 -14.13 -20.92
C SER A 298 2.35 -12.85 -21.67
N HIS A 299 2.24 -11.71 -20.97
CA HIS A 299 2.04 -10.39 -21.54
C HIS A 299 3.34 -9.62 -21.87
N LEU A 300 4.49 -10.16 -21.44
CA LEU A 300 5.84 -9.61 -21.59
C LEU A 300 6.71 -10.44 -22.58
N GLU A 301 6.06 -11.24 -23.43
CA GLU A 301 6.74 -12.09 -24.42
C GLU A 301 7.46 -11.25 -25.48
N PRO A 302 8.64 -11.70 -25.96
CA PRO A 302 9.26 -11.13 -27.15
C PRO A 302 8.28 -11.25 -28.34
N GLU A 303 8.17 -10.20 -29.15
CA GLU A 303 7.32 -10.21 -30.34
C GLU A 303 7.57 -11.48 -31.16
N ARG A 304 6.55 -12.33 -31.31
CA ARG A 304 6.52 -13.29 -32.42
C ARG A 304 6.60 -12.47 -33.71
N ARG A 305 7.79 -12.33 -34.28
CA ARG A 305 7.91 -11.93 -35.69
C ARG A 305 7.21 -13.01 -36.49
N LEU A 306 5.98 -12.70 -36.92
CA LEU A 306 5.33 -13.40 -38.01
C LEU A 306 6.25 -13.25 -39.23
N ILE A 307 6.97 -14.32 -39.55
CA ILE A 307 7.55 -14.54 -40.87
C ILE A 307 6.39 -14.83 -41.83
#